data_AF-A0A3L7XQJ6-F1
#
_entry.id   AF-A0A3L7XQJ6-F1
#
_cell.length_a   1.000
_cell.length_b   1.000
_cell.length_c   1.000
_cell.angle_alpha   90.00
_cell.angle_beta   90.00
_cell.angle_gamma   90.00
#
_symmetry.space_group_name_H-M   'P 1'
#
loop_
_entity.id
_entity.type
_entity.pdbx_description
1 polymer ?
#
loop_
_entity_poly.entity_id
_entity_poly.type
_entity_poly.pdbx_seq_one_letter_code
_entity_poly.pdbx_strand_id
1 'polypeptide(L)' 'ADGSQLPLEPSLILLEGLHARMVALLTAVQPAQWERVAVHPERGETSLDRSLEIYGMHGIAHLKQIAEALAAAPA' A
#
# COMPACT_ATOMS: atom_id res chain seq x y z
N ALA A 1 13.24 -3.46 20.33
CA ALA A 1 13.33 -2.12 19.70
C ALA A 1 12.14 -1.96 18.76
N ASP A 2 11.54 -0.78 18.66
CA ASP A 2 10.35 -0.51 17.83
C ASP A 2 10.67 -0.19 16.36
N GLY A 3 11.94 -0.29 15.97
CA GLY A 3 12.42 -0.06 14.60
C GLY A 3 12.76 1.40 14.26
N SER A 4 12.42 2.37 15.13
CA SER A 4 12.62 3.81 14.86
C SER A 4 14.08 4.25 14.69
N GLN A 5 15.03 3.43 15.12
CA GLN A 5 16.48 3.70 15.05
C GLN A 5 17.21 2.82 14.03
N LEU A 6 16.49 1.98 13.28
CA LEU A 6 17.10 1.13 12.26
C LEU A 6 17.29 1.91 10.95
N PRO A 7 18.28 1.55 10.12
CA PRO A 7 18.39 2.05 8.75
C PRO A 7 17.09 1.81 7.97
N LEU A 8 16.78 2.71 7.03
CA LEU A 8 15.56 2.62 6.22
C LEU A 8 15.67 1.55 5.13
N GLU A 9 16.89 1.26 4.68
CA GLU A 9 17.20 0.43 3.52
C GLU A 9 16.51 -0.95 3.54
N PRO A 10 16.53 -1.72 4.65
CA PRO A 10 15.85 -3.02 4.69
C PRO A 10 14.34 -2.91 4.44
N SER A 11 13.70 -1.87 4.97
CA SER A 11 12.27 -1.62 4.78
C SER A 11 11.95 -1.23 3.34
N LEU A 12 12.80 -0.42 2.72
CA LEU A 12 12.64 -0.03 1.32
C LEU A 12 12.79 -1.23 0.37
N ILE A 13 13.76 -2.11 0.61
CA ILE A 13 13.95 -3.35 -0.17
C ILE A 13 12.71 -4.25 -0.08
N LEU A 14 12.10 -4.37 1.10
CA LEU A 14 10.87 -5.13 1.28
C LEU A 14 9.71 -4.53 0.48
N LEU A 15 9.55 -3.20 0.51
CA LEU A 15 8.51 -2.50 -0.25
C LEU A 15 8.69 -2.65 -1.75
N GLU A 16 9.91 -2.53 -2.26
CA GLU A 16 10.21 -2.73 -3.69
C GLU A 16 9.81 -4.15 -4.15
N GLY A 17 10.24 -5.18 -3.42
CA GLY A 17 9.90 -6.56 -3.74
C GLY A 17 8.40 -6.86 -3.62
N LEU A 18 7.73 -6.27 -2.62
CA LEU A 18 6.28 -6.38 -2.45
C LEU A 18 5.53 -5.77 -3.63
N HIS A 19 5.87 -4.53 -4.00
CA HIS A 19 5.24 -3.83 -5.12
C HIS A 19 5.46 -4.57 -6.45
N ALA A 20 6.67 -5.07 -6.71
CA ALA A 20 6.95 -5.84 -7.92
C ALA A 20 6.03 -7.07 -8.05
N ARG A 21 5.84 -7.82 -6.95
CA ARG A 21 4.93 -8.97 -6.92
C ARG A 21 3.47 -8.58 -7.07
N MET A 22 3.05 -7.50 -6.40
CA MET A 22 1.68 -7.00 -6.49
C MET A 22 1.34 -6.53 -7.90
N VAL A 23 2.21 -5.76 -8.55
CA VAL A 23 2.01 -5.30 -9.93
C VAL A 23 1.89 -6.50 -10.87
N ALA A 24 2.81 -7.47 -10.79
CA ALA A 24 2.75 -8.67 -11.62
C ALA A 24 1.42 -9.44 -11.46
N LEU A 25 0.92 -9.55 -10.23
CA LEU A 25 -0.37 -10.18 -9.94
C LEU A 25 -1.55 -9.36 -10.51
N LEU A 26 -1.60 -8.07 -10.21
CA LEU A 26 -2.72 -7.20 -10.55
C LEU A 26 -2.84 -6.96 -12.06
N THR A 27 -1.72 -6.92 -12.78
CA THR A 27 -1.72 -6.85 -14.25
C THR A 27 -2.26 -8.12 -14.91
N ALA A 28 -2.22 -9.28 -14.23
CA ALA A 28 -2.78 -10.52 -14.73
C ALA A 28 -4.31 -10.65 -14.51
N VAL A 29 -4.92 -9.74 -13.73
CA VAL A 29 -6.36 -9.74 -13.45
C VAL A 29 -7.13 -9.30 -14.70
N GLN A 30 -8.04 -10.16 -15.15
CA GLN A 30 -8.89 -9.85 -16.31
C GLN A 30 -9.95 -8.81 -15.93
N PRO A 31 -10.42 -7.97 -16.88
CA PRO A 31 -11.42 -6.93 -16.61
C PRO A 31 -12.66 -7.43 -15.83
N ALA A 32 -13.21 -8.58 -16.21
CA ALA A 32 -14.39 -9.16 -15.56
C ALA A 32 -14.13 -9.72 -14.14
N GLN A 33 -12.86 -9.87 -13.74
CA GLN A 33 -12.49 -10.41 -12.43
C GLN A 33 -12.40 -9.33 -11.34
N TRP A 34 -12.35 -8.05 -11.71
CA TRP A 34 -12.24 -6.95 -10.75
C TRP A 34 -13.46 -6.84 -9.80
N GLU A 35 -14.64 -7.22 -10.28
CA GLU A 35 -15.89 -7.26 -9.50
C GLU A 35 -15.97 -8.44 -8.51
N ARG A 36 -14.96 -9.31 -8.45
CA ARG A 36 -14.95 -10.43 -7.49
C ARG A 36 -14.85 -9.88 -6.08
N VAL A 37 -15.72 -10.39 -5.20
CA VAL A 37 -15.86 -9.94 -3.82
C VAL A 37 -15.21 -10.94 -2.85
N ALA A 38 -14.56 -10.40 -1.82
CA ALA A 38 -14.21 -11.10 -0.58
C ALA A 38 -15.00 -10.50 0.60
N VAL A 39 -15.17 -11.27 1.68
CA VAL A 39 -15.83 -10.79 2.90
C VAL A 39 -14.78 -10.37 3.92
N HIS A 40 -14.67 -9.06 4.17
CA HIS A 40 -13.87 -8.50 5.24
C HIS A 40 -14.64 -8.60 6.57
N PRO A 41 -14.03 -9.08 7.67
CA PRO A 41 -14.73 -9.34 8.94
C PRO A 41 -15.45 -8.12 9.51
N GLU A 42 -14.91 -6.92 9.27
CA GLU A 42 -15.50 -5.66 9.78
C GLU A 42 -16.21 -4.82 8.72
N ARG A 43 -15.87 -4.98 7.44
CA ARG A 43 -16.32 -4.09 6.35
C ARG A 43 -17.34 -4.74 5.44
N GLY A 44 -17.62 -6.03 5.66
CA GLY A 44 -18.49 -6.81 4.79
C GLY A 44 -17.84 -7.05 3.43
N GLU A 45 -18.66 -7.08 2.39
CA GLU A 45 -18.23 -7.31 1.02
C GLU A 45 -17.25 -6.23 0.55
N THR A 46 -16.10 -6.66 0.03
CA THR A 46 -15.09 -5.80 -0.58
C THR A 46 -14.62 -6.46 -1.87
N SER A 47 -14.77 -5.74 -2.98
CA SER A 47 -14.32 -6.17 -4.30
C SER A 47 -12.82 -5.99 -4.50
N LEU A 48 -12.26 -6.65 -5.51
CA LEU A 48 -10.82 -6.55 -5.83
C LEU A 48 -10.44 -5.14 -6.29
N ASP A 49 -11.29 -4.47 -7.07
CA ASP A 49 -11.09 -3.07 -7.49
C ASP A 49 -11.04 -2.13 -6.28
N ARG A 50 -11.97 -2.30 -5.34
CA ARG A 50 -12.02 -1.51 -4.11
C ARG A 50 -10.78 -1.75 -3.24
N SER A 51 -10.31 -2.99 -3.19
CA SER A 51 -9.07 -3.34 -2.46
C SER A 51 -7.85 -2.63 -3.07
N LEU A 52 -7.75 -2.60 -4.40
CA LEU A 52 -6.68 -1.88 -5.10
C LEU A 52 -6.74 -0.37 -4.86
N GLU A 53 -7.94 0.23 -4.95
CA GLU A 53 -8.14 1.65 -4.69
C GLU A 53 -7.68 2.03 -3.27
N ILE A 54 -8.12 1.28 -2.26
CA ILE A 54 -7.73 1.49 -0.86
C ILE A 54 -6.21 1.44 -0.72
N TYR A 55 -5.55 0.45 -1.32
CA TYR A 55 -4.11 0.30 -1.26
C TYR A 55 -3.37 1.47 -1.94
N GLY A 56 -3.80 1.88 -3.13
CA GLY A 56 -3.21 3.01 -3.84
C GLY A 56 -3.35 4.33 -3.09
N MET A 57 -4.55 4.61 -2.56
CA MET A 57 -4.81 5.80 -1.75
C MET A 57 -4.01 5.81 -0.45
N HIS A 58 -3.82 4.65 0.17
CA HIS A 58 -3.00 4.52 1.37
C HIS A 58 -1.55 4.94 1.15
N GLY A 59 -0.94 4.52 0.03
CA GLY A 59 0.41 4.96 -0.35
C GLY A 59 0.51 6.48 -0.55
N ILE A 60 -0.46 7.08 -1.25
CA ILE A 60 -0.53 8.53 -1.44
C ILE A 60 -0.64 9.27 -0.10
N ALA A 61 -1.46 8.77 0.82
CA ALA A 61 -1.62 9.36 2.15
C ALA A 61 -0.30 9.33 2.94
N HIS A 62 0.46 8.24 2.88
CA HIS A 62 1.77 8.16 3.52
C HIS A 62 2.80 9.11 2.90
N LEU A 63 2.85 9.24 1.58
CA LEU A 63 3.74 10.21 0.93
C LEU A 63 3.44 11.64 1.39
N LYS A 64 2.16 11.99 1.52
CA LYS A 64 1.74 13.28 2.07
C LYS A 64 2.23 13.47 3.51
N GLN A 65 2.02 12.49 4.38
CA GLN A 65 2.49 12.55 5.77
C GLN A 65 4.01 12.72 5.88
N ILE A 66 4.78 12.01 5.04
CA ILE A 66 6.24 12.15 5.00
C ILE A 66 6.65 13.56 4.57
N ALA A 67 6.02 14.10 3.52
CA ALA A 67 6.29 15.46 3.06
C ALA A 67 5.96 16.50 4.14
N GLU A 68 4.82 16.35 4.84
CA GLU A 68 4.43 17.23 5.95
C GLU A 68 5.43 17.14 7.11
N ALA A 69 5.87 15.94 7.47
CA ALA A 69 6.86 15.73 8.53
C ALA A 69 8.22 16.37 8.20
N LEU A 70 8.69 16.24 6.96
CA LEU A 70 9.92 16.87 6.48
C LEU A 70 9.82 18.40 6.50
N ALA A 71 8.67 18.96 6.11
CA ALA A 71 8.44 20.40 6.12
C ALA A 71 8.36 20.99 7.55
N ALA A 72 7.95 20.19 8.53
CA ALA A 72 7.86 20.60 9.94
C ALA A 72 9.17 20.41 10.73
N ALA A 73 10.18 19.73 10.16
CA ALA A 73 11.44 19.50 10.83
C ALA A 73 12.23 20.81 10.99
N PRO A 74 12.74 21.13 12.20
CA PRO A 74 13.63 22.27 12.38
C PRO A 74 14.92 22.07 11.57
N ALA A 75 15.47 23.18 11.06
CA ALA A 75 16.73 23.21 10.32
C ALA A 75 17.94 22.80 11.18
#